data_AF-A0A7J5W6K6-F1
#
_entry.id   AF-A0A7J5W6K6-F1
#
_cell.length_a   1.000
_cell.length_b   1.000
_cell.length_c   1.000
_cell.angle_alpha   90.00
_cell.angle_beta   90.00
_cell.angle_gamma   90.00
#
_symmetry.space_group_name_H-M   'P 1'
#
loop_
_entity.id
_entity.type
_entity.pdbx_description
1 polymer ?
#
loop_
_entity_poly.entity_id
_entity_poly.type
_entity_poly.pdbx_seq_one_letter_code
_entity_poly.pdbx_strand_id
1 'polypeptide(L)'
;MKKTLTIIATVALAIYFNPITLKAQCTFCPGSTITGTGASALGSNNTVSGTNSTAIGNGNILSSGSGFIAGAQSKINSSSGNSYIIGGLNTIFTGGQESYIFGSGSEALASRVMLIGHRLKSGSTNQIIIGAGPVGGFLTCNKMHSLAVGFKSTFPTFFVSESPSNVLTGMVSIGNTTNPLAKLHIRADSVENATLLLEATGKDKISSFIMAGGQAYFGTASNNHSLSFVTGISNTRMFIDGTSGNVAIGNSIDPKARLHILADGNQDASILLESTSTGRTGGIFFSGGAVNIGTLDKDQPISFFTSGTELRMNIDPEGNVGIGVASPQHKLHVAGGAKFDNQVFIDAGGLYVNGEIKAKKYLATLTPFPDFVFLPDYNLLSLNEVESFISENGHLPGVPSAATVEKNGIELGEMNAMLLQKIEELTLYIIAQDKKIQALETVVNTPK
;
A
#
# COMPACT_ATOMS: atom_id res chain seq x y z
N MET A 1 -102.20 -48.42 8.60
CA MET A 1 -102.00 -47.22 7.75
C MET A 1 -101.29 -46.15 8.59
N LYS A 2 -99.96 -46.15 8.57
CA LYS A 2 -99.05 -45.22 9.28
C LYS A 2 -98.14 -44.53 8.24
N LYS A 3 -98.76 -43.90 7.23
CA LYS A 3 -98.07 -43.22 6.12
C LYS A 3 -98.85 -41.99 5.63
N THR A 4 -99.12 -41.03 6.53
CA THR A 4 -99.61 -39.71 6.10
C THR A 4 -99.26 -38.56 7.06
N LEU A 5 -98.37 -38.77 8.05
CA LEU A 5 -98.00 -37.73 9.03
C LEU A 5 -96.53 -37.30 8.96
N THR A 6 -95.79 -37.73 7.93
CA THR A 6 -94.34 -37.48 7.80
C THR A 6 -93.99 -36.55 6.64
N ILE A 7 -94.97 -35.93 5.98
CA ILE A 7 -94.75 -35.01 4.85
C ILE A 7 -95.07 -33.54 5.19
N ILE A 8 -95.77 -33.26 6.29
CA ILE A 8 -96.08 -31.89 6.71
C ILE A 8 -95.00 -31.28 7.63
N ALA A 9 -94.21 -32.11 8.32
CA ALA A 9 -93.12 -31.63 9.18
C ALA A 9 -91.85 -31.20 8.42
N THR A 10 -91.66 -31.68 7.18
CA THR A 10 -90.47 -31.38 6.36
C THR A 10 -90.64 -30.13 5.48
N VAL A 11 -91.88 -29.67 5.25
CA VAL A 11 -92.14 -28.41 4.53
C VAL A 11 -92.28 -27.23 5.50
N ALA A 12 -92.69 -27.46 6.76
CA ALA A 12 -92.73 -26.42 7.78
C ALA A 12 -91.35 -26.05 8.36
N LEU A 13 -90.36 -26.94 8.28
CA LEU A 13 -88.99 -26.67 8.75
C LEU A 13 -88.12 -25.94 7.70
N ALA A 14 -88.57 -25.90 6.44
CA ALA A 14 -87.91 -25.18 5.35
C ALA A 14 -88.40 -23.72 5.18
N ILE A 15 -89.43 -23.29 5.91
CA ILE A 15 -89.97 -21.92 5.85
C ILE A 15 -89.58 -21.09 7.11
N TYR A 16 -89.04 -21.73 8.16
CA TYR A 16 -88.59 -21.04 9.38
C TYR A 16 -87.07 -20.86 9.52
N PHE A 17 -86.27 -21.42 8.62
CA PHE A 17 -84.90 -20.98 8.41
C PHE A 17 -84.87 -20.01 7.24
N ASN A 18 -85.43 -18.82 7.48
CA ASN A 18 -84.80 -17.63 6.92
C ASN A 18 -83.32 -17.72 7.31
N PRO A 19 -82.36 -17.48 6.41
CA PRO A 19 -81.03 -17.12 6.86
C PRO A 19 -81.26 -15.88 7.71
N ILE A 20 -81.13 -16.01 9.04
CA ILE A 20 -81.03 -14.86 9.92
C ILE A 20 -79.74 -14.19 9.47
N THR A 21 -79.91 -13.28 8.52
CA THR A 21 -79.02 -12.17 8.29
C THR A 21 -78.97 -11.52 9.65
N LEU A 22 -77.89 -11.78 10.42
CA LEU A 22 -77.55 -10.97 11.57
C LEU A 22 -77.46 -9.53 11.04
N LYS A 23 -78.55 -8.79 11.16
CA LYS A 23 -78.59 -7.38 10.81
C LYS A 23 -77.59 -6.69 11.72
N ALA A 24 -76.67 -5.95 11.11
CA ALA A 24 -75.61 -5.18 11.74
C ALA A 24 -76.10 -4.51 13.03
N GLN A 25 -75.55 -4.93 14.17
CA GLN A 25 -75.84 -4.32 15.47
C GLN A 25 -75.00 -3.04 15.59
N CYS A 26 -75.63 -1.86 15.53
CA CYS A 26 -74.98 -0.57 15.78
C CYS A 26 -75.75 0.18 16.86
N THR A 27 -75.13 0.36 18.03
CA THR A 27 -75.77 1.05 19.18
C THR A 27 -75.48 2.55 19.21
N PHE A 28 -74.42 3.04 18.51
CA PHE A 28 -74.06 4.47 18.41
C PHE A 28 -73.32 4.79 17.09
N CYS A 29 -74.05 4.91 15.98
CA CYS A 29 -73.44 5.05 14.64
C CYS A 29 -74.10 6.10 13.72
N PRO A 30 -74.13 7.39 14.09
CA PRO A 30 -74.77 8.41 13.27
C PRO A 30 -74.04 8.59 11.93
N GLY A 31 -74.80 8.59 10.83
CA GLY A 31 -74.28 8.75 9.47
C GLY A 31 -73.53 7.54 8.90
N SER A 32 -73.49 6.41 9.61
CA SER A 32 -72.80 5.21 9.16
C SER A 32 -73.68 4.34 8.25
N THR A 33 -73.09 3.78 7.18
CA THR A 33 -73.75 2.88 6.23
C THR A 33 -73.14 1.48 6.33
N ILE A 34 -73.92 0.48 6.72
CA ILE A 34 -73.44 -0.90 6.90
C ILE A 34 -74.26 -1.84 6.01
N THR A 35 -73.62 -2.41 5.00
CA THR A 35 -74.28 -3.28 4.00
C THR A 35 -73.66 -4.67 3.90
N GLY A 36 -72.48 -4.90 4.48
CA GLY A 36 -71.81 -6.20 4.47
C GLY A 36 -72.45 -7.21 5.42
N THR A 37 -72.51 -8.48 5.03
CA THR A 37 -72.99 -9.57 5.91
C THR A 37 -72.03 -9.75 7.09
N GLY A 38 -72.53 -9.70 8.33
CA GLY A 38 -71.69 -9.82 9.54
C GLY A 38 -70.81 -8.59 9.81
N ALA A 39 -71.02 -7.49 9.10
CA ALA A 39 -70.28 -6.25 9.30
C ALA A 39 -70.76 -5.48 10.55
N SER A 40 -69.85 -4.74 11.17
CA SER A 40 -70.15 -3.87 12.30
C SER A 40 -69.44 -2.53 12.18
N ALA A 41 -69.99 -1.51 12.82
CA ALA A 41 -69.30 -0.24 12.99
C ALA A 41 -69.52 0.31 14.40
N LEU A 42 -68.60 1.17 14.86
CA LEU A 42 -68.71 1.92 16.10
C LEU A 42 -68.21 3.35 15.86
N GLY A 43 -69.04 4.36 16.16
CA GLY A 43 -68.76 5.75 15.83
C GLY A 43 -69.43 6.22 14.53
N SER A 44 -69.08 7.41 14.05
CA SER A 44 -69.89 8.15 13.06
C SER A 44 -69.35 8.11 11.63
N ASN A 45 -70.22 8.25 10.64
CA ASN A 45 -69.89 8.37 9.22
C ASN A 45 -69.05 7.21 8.65
N ASN A 46 -69.14 6.02 9.21
CA ASN A 46 -68.40 4.86 8.71
C ASN A 46 -69.21 4.15 7.61
N THR A 47 -68.57 3.78 6.51
CA THR A 47 -69.17 2.97 5.43
C THR A 47 -68.53 1.58 5.43
N VAL A 48 -69.28 0.55 5.81
CA VAL A 48 -68.79 -0.83 5.91
C VAL A 48 -69.62 -1.74 5.00
N SER A 49 -69.08 -2.05 3.82
CA SER A 49 -69.73 -2.93 2.84
C SER A 49 -69.09 -4.32 2.77
N GLY A 50 -67.90 -4.50 3.36
CA GLY A 50 -67.20 -5.78 3.41
C GLY A 50 -67.84 -6.80 4.35
N THR A 51 -67.88 -8.07 3.96
CA THR A 51 -68.35 -9.19 4.80
C THR A 51 -67.48 -9.34 6.06
N ASN A 52 -68.07 -9.64 7.22
CA ASN A 52 -67.36 -9.87 8.51
C ASN A 52 -66.34 -8.79 8.87
N SER A 53 -66.64 -7.53 8.55
CA SER A 53 -65.69 -6.43 8.67
C SER A 53 -66.12 -5.42 9.73
N THR A 54 -65.16 -4.80 10.40
CA THR A 54 -65.42 -3.91 11.53
C THR A 54 -64.72 -2.58 11.38
N ALA A 55 -65.46 -1.47 11.49
CA ALA A 55 -64.89 -0.12 11.50
C ALA A 55 -65.19 0.62 12.81
N ILE A 56 -64.17 1.14 13.46
CA ILE A 56 -64.24 1.90 14.71
C ILE A 56 -63.68 3.31 14.48
N GLY A 57 -64.43 4.34 14.88
CA GLY A 57 -64.03 5.74 14.82
C GLY A 57 -64.89 6.56 13.86
N ASN A 58 -64.29 7.43 13.05
CA ASN A 58 -65.03 8.41 12.24
C ASN A 58 -64.65 8.40 10.76
N GLY A 59 -65.64 8.40 9.86
CA GLY A 59 -65.41 8.66 8.43
C GLY A 59 -64.64 7.55 7.71
N ASN A 60 -64.62 6.32 8.24
CA ASN A 60 -63.86 5.23 7.63
C ASN A 60 -64.65 4.53 6.52
N ILE A 61 -63.96 4.00 5.51
CA ILE A 61 -64.56 3.27 4.39
C ILE A 61 -63.92 1.87 4.30
N LEU A 62 -64.72 0.82 4.46
CA LEU A 62 -64.26 -0.56 4.52
C LEU A 62 -65.07 -1.45 3.58
N SER A 63 -64.50 -1.76 2.42
CA SER A 63 -65.16 -2.60 1.41
C SER A 63 -64.61 -4.02 1.33
N SER A 64 -63.46 -4.31 1.93
CA SER A 64 -62.84 -5.65 1.93
C SER A 64 -63.54 -6.60 2.88
N GLY A 65 -63.61 -7.89 2.53
CA GLY A 65 -64.03 -8.93 3.49
C GLY A 65 -63.00 -9.16 4.60
N SER A 66 -63.47 -9.46 5.81
CA SER A 66 -62.67 -9.73 7.02
C SER A 66 -61.65 -8.63 7.37
N GLY A 67 -61.99 -7.36 7.07
CA GLY A 67 -61.12 -6.22 7.34
C GLY A 67 -61.45 -5.53 8.66
N PHE A 68 -60.49 -4.76 9.16
CA PHE A 68 -60.64 -3.98 10.38
C PHE A 68 -60.06 -2.57 10.22
N ILE A 69 -60.79 -1.56 10.65
CA ILE A 69 -60.29 -0.19 10.77
C ILE A 69 -60.56 0.30 12.19
N ALA A 70 -59.56 0.84 12.86
CA ALA A 70 -59.73 1.66 14.06
C ALA A 70 -59.00 2.99 13.88
N GLY A 71 -59.75 4.08 13.68
CA GLY A 71 -59.17 5.40 13.43
C GLY A 71 -60.14 6.37 12.76
N ALA A 72 -59.60 7.33 12.01
CA ALA A 72 -60.39 8.37 11.36
C ALA A 72 -60.00 8.55 9.89
N GLN A 73 -61.01 8.70 9.03
CA GLN A 73 -60.84 8.98 7.60
C GLN A 73 -59.93 7.98 6.87
N SER A 74 -59.94 6.72 7.31
CA SER A 74 -59.13 5.64 6.71
C SER A 74 -59.97 4.78 5.78
N LYS A 75 -59.33 4.21 4.75
CA LYS A 75 -60.01 3.49 3.67
C LYS A 75 -59.35 2.15 3.38
N ILE A 76 -60.11 1.07 3.35
CA ILE A 76 -59.68 -0.23 2.82
C ILE A 76 -60.58 -0.59 1.64
N ASN A 77 -60.00 -0.51 0.44
CA ASN A 77 -60.67 -0.84 -0.84
C ASN A 77 -60.29 -2.23 -1.38
N SER A 78 -59.67 -3.08 -0.58
CA SER A 78 -59.24 -4.40 -1.07
C SER A 78 -60.44 -5.28 -1.45
N SER A 79 -60.30 -6.09 -2.50
CA SER A 79 -61.34 -7.01 -2.97
C SER A 79 -61.40 -8.32 -2.17
N SER A 80 -60.31 -8.69 -1.49
CA SER A 80 -60.24 -9.84 -0.57
C SER A 80 -59.03 -9.77 0.37
N GLY A 81 -59.00 -10.62 1.39
CA GLY A 81 -57.88 -10.76 2.34
C GLY A 81 -57.99 -9.90 3.60
N ASN A 82 -57.52 -10.44 4.73
CA ASN A 82 -57.62 -9.81 6.04
C ASN A 82 -56.70 -8.59 6.12
N SER A 83 -57.26 -7.39 6.01
CA SER A 83 -56.49 -6.13 6.00
C SER A 83 -56.88 -5.23 7.17
N TYR A 84 -55.90 -4.57 7.76
CA TYR A 84 -56.05 -3.88 9.03
C TYR A 84 -55.47 -2.48 8.97
N ILE A 85 -56.22 -1.50 9.49
CA ILE A 85 -55.71 -0.16 9.72
C ILE A 85 -55.93 0.21 11.18
N ILE A 86 -54.89 0.69 11.83
CA ILE A 86 -54.96 1.40 13.11
C ILE A 86 -54.34 2.79 12.93
N GLY A 87 -55.16 3.82 13.16
CA GLY A 87 -54.81 5.22 12.98
C GLY A 87 -55.52 5.87 11.78
N GLY A 88 -55.15 7.11 11.44
CA GLY A 88 -55.96 7.99 10.60
C GLY A 88 -55.38 8.34 9.24
N LEU A 89 -56.24 8.70 8.29
CA LEU A 89 -55.87 9.12 6.93
C LEU A 89 -55.07 8.07 6.14
N ASN A 90 -55.27 6.78 6.43
CA ASN A 90 -54.57 5.70 5.74
C ASN A 90 -55.43 5.11 4.63
N THR A 91 -54.81 4.64 3.56
CA THR A 91 -55.52 3.95 2.47
C THR A 91 -54.84 2.63 2.11
N ILE A 92 -55.60 1.53 2.12
CA ILE A 92 -55.25 0.26 1.48
C ILE A 92 -56.04 0.18 0.16
N PHE A 93 -55.33 0.15 -0.97
CA PHE A 93 -55.92 0.20 -2.31
C PHE A 93 -56.40 -1.17 -2.81
N THR A 94 -57.14 -1.17 -3.93
CA THR A 94 -57.54 -2.38 -4.66
C THR A 94 -56.28 -3.11 -5.16
N GLY A 95 -55.88 -4.17 -4.47
CA GLY A 95 -54.58 -4.85 -4.68
C GLY A 95 -53.69 -4.92 -3.44
N GLY A 96 -54.12 -4.30 -2.32
CA GLY A 96 -53.45 -4.36 -1.01
C GLY A 96 -53.96 -5.47 -0.10
N GLN A 97 -54.09 -6.69 -0.59
CA GLN A 97 -54.62 -7.80 0.21
C GLN A 97 -53.67 -8.16 1.35
N GLU A 98 -54.19 -8.61 2.50
CA GLU A 98 -53.35 -9.04 3.64
C GLU A 98 -52.38 -7.93 4.10
N SER A 99 -52.83 -6.67 4.09
CA SER A 99 -51.98 -5.52 4.40
C SER A 99 -52.38 -4.84 5.71
N TYR A 100 -51.39 -4.29 6.39
CA TYR A 100 -51.51 -3.78 7.75
C TYR A 100 -50.89 -2.39 7.82
N ILE A 101 -51.63 -1.41 8.33
CA ILE A 101 -51.13 -0.06 8.55
C ILE A 101 -51.31 0.32 10.02
N PHE A 102 -50.23 0.76 10.66
CA PHE A 102 -50.21 1.28 12.00
C PHE A 102 -49.60 2.69 11.98
N GLY A 103 -50.44 3.71 12.13
CA GLY A 103 -50.00 5.11 12.11
C GLY A 103 -50.92 5.98 11.25
N SER A 104 -50.37 6.93 10.50
CA SER A 104 -51.21 7.90 9.78
C SER A 104 -50.70 8.34 8.42
N GLY A 105 -51.63 8.75 7.55
CA GLY A 105 -51.31 9.32 6.24
C GLY A 105 -50.58 8.37 5.30
N SER A 106 -50.71 7.04 5.46
CA SER A 106 -49.95 6.04 4.72
C SER A 106 -50.79 5.27 3.70
N GLU A 107 -50.13 4.78 2.65
CA GLU A 107 -50.76 4.18 1.47
C GLU A 107 -50.18 2.79 1.15
N ALA A 108 -50.99 1.74 1.31
CA ALA A 108 -50.63 0.40 0.85
C ALA A 108 -51.22 0.15 -0.55
N LEU A 109 -50.34 0.18 -1.56
CA LEU A 109 -50.66 -0.03 -2.98
C LEU A 109 -50.55 -1.51 -3.41
N ALA A 110 -49.99 -2.38 -2.57
CA ALA A 110 -49.67 -3.77 -2.90
C ALA A 110 -49.96 -4.72 -1.73
N SER A 111 -50.12 -6.02 -2.02
CA SER A 111 -50.46 -7.04 -1.02
C SER A 111 -49.31 -7.41 -0.09
N ARG A 112 -49.67 -7.90 1.11
CA ARG A 112 -48.73 -8.40 2.14
C ARG A 112 -47.74 -7.33 2.58
N VAL A 113 -48.26 -6.14 2.82
CA VAL A 113 -47.47 -4.99 3.24
C VAL A 113 -47.77 -4.67 4.70
N MET A 114 -46.73 -4.33 5.46
CA MET A 114 -46.86 -3.73 6.79
C MET A 114 -46.25 -2.34 6.79
N LEU A 115 -47.06 -1.31 7.07
CA LEU A 115 -46.62 0.08 7.19
C LEU A 115 -46.74 0.51 8.65
N ILE A 116 -45.64 0.95 9.26
CA ILE A 116 -45.60 1.39 10.66
C ILE A 116 -45.02 2.81 10.74
N GLY A 117 -45.89 3.81 10.92
CA GLY A 117 -45.50 5.20 11.09
C GLY A 117 -46.33 6.19 10.26
N HIS A 118 -45.69 7.22 9.72
CA HIS A 118 -46.40 8.37 9.12
C HIS A 118 -45.95 8.65 7.69
N ARG A 119 -46.89 8.81 6.75
CA ARG A 119 -46.60 9.08 5.33
C ARG A 119 -45.69 8.02 4.71
N LEU A 120 -46.10 6.77 4.83
CA LEU A 120 -45.41 5.63 4.22
C LEU A 120 -46.16 5.18 2.97
N LYS A 121 -45.44 4.70 1.96
CA LYS A 121 -46.05 4.19 0.73
C LYS A 121 -45.37 2.91 0.28
N SER A 122 -46.14 1.84 0.12
CA SER A 122 -45.60 0.61 -0.49
C SER A 122 -45.58 0.73 -2.00
N GLY A 123 -44.47 0.35 -2.63
CA GLY A 123 -44.38 0.21 -4.08
C GLY A 123 -44.29 -1.23 -4.56
N SER A 124 -44.30 -2.21 -3.66
CA SER A 124 -44.24 -3.63 -4.01
C SER A 124 -44.89 -4.53 -2.95
N THR A 125 -45.06 -5.81 -3.26
CA THR A 125 -45.65 -6.80 -2.35
C THR A 125 -44.62 -7.36 -1.35
N ASN A 126 -45.09 -7.94 -0.24
CA ASN A 126 -44.25 -8.59 0.78
C ASN A 126 -43.20 -7.62 1.37
N GLN A 127 -43.65 -6.47 1.85
CA GLN A 127 -42.75 -5.42 2.37
C GLN A 127 -43.10 -5.03 3.80
N ILE A 128 -42.09 -4.64 4.57
CA ILE A 128 -42.26 -3.92 5.82
C ILE A 128 -41.60 -2.55 5.67
N ILE A 129 -42.35 -1.47 5.92
CA ILE A 129 -41.83 -0.10 5.91
C ILE A 129 -42.07 0.53 7.27
N ILE A 130 -41.02 1.07 7.87
CA ILE A 130 -41.08 1.68 9.21
C ILE A 130 -40.50 3.09 9.17
N GLY A 131 -41.19 4.03 9.80
CA GLY A 131 -40.67 5.37 10.10
C GLY A 131 -41.55 6.50 9.61
N ALA A 132 -40.98 7.53 8.98
CA ALA A 132 -41.74 8.70 8.58
C ALA A 132 -41.27 9.31 7.24
N GLY A 133 -42.20 9.57 6.33
CA GLY A 133 -41.95 10.36 5.12
C GLY A 133 -41.84 11.87 5.40
N PRO A 134 -41.26 12.66 4.48
CA PRO A 134 -41.18 14.10 4.60
C PRO A 134 -42.54 14.78 4.36
N VAL A 135 -42.64 16.05 4.71
CA VAL A 135 -43.81 16.87 4.35
C VAL A 135 -43.91 16.96 2.83
N GLY A 136 -45.10 16.76 2.28
CA GLY A 136 -45.33 16.73 0.83
C GLY A 136 -44.93 15.43 0.12
N GLY A 137 -44.30 14.48 0.83
CA GLY A 137 -43.85 13.21 0.25
C GLY A 137 -44.18 12.00 1.12
N PHE A 138 -43.71 10.83 0.67
CA PHE A 138 -43.81 9.55 1.37
C PHE A 138 -42.45 8.86 1.42
N LEU A 139 -42.16 8.16 2.51
CA LEU A 139 -41.10 7.16 2.49
C LEU A 139 -41.62 5.97 1.68
N THR A 140 -40.92 5.65 0.59
CA THR A 140 -41.37 4.64 -0.37
C THR A 140 -40.31 3.55 -0.56
N CYS A 141 -40.76 2.30 -0.67
CA CYS A 141 -39.90 1.18 -1.07
C CYS A 141 -40.53 0.43 -2.25
N ASN A 142 -39.78 0.22 -3.33
CA ASN A 142 -40.24 -0.46 -4.55
C ASN A 142 -39.63 -1.87 -4.72
N LYS A 143 -39.17 -2.50 -3.63
CA LYS A 143 -38.51 -3.82 -3.67
C LYS A 143 -39.32 -4.89 -2.95
N MET A 144 -39.72 -5.96 -3.64
CA MET A 144 -40.40 -7.09 -3.00
C MET A 144 -39.52 -7.75 -1.93
N HIS A 145 -40.15 -8.44 -0.98
CA HIS A 145 -39.49 -9.22 0.07
C HIS A 145 -38.42 -8.42 0.83
N SER A 146 -38.80 -7.24 1.33
CA SER A 146 -37.85 -6.30 1.92
C SER A 146 -38.32 -5.64 3.22
N LEU A 147 -37.35 -5.19 4.00
CA LEU A 147 -37.56 -4.28 5.12
C LEU A 147 -36.90 -2.94 4.79
N ALA A 148 -37.66 -1.85 4.91
CA ALA A 148 -37.19 -0.48 4.70
C ALA A 148 -37.47 0.37 5.95
N VAL A 149 -36.46 1.11 6.40
CA VAL A 149 -36.56 2.02 7.54
C VAL A 149 -36.01 3.39 7.14
N GLY A 150 -36.73 4.45 7.46
CA GLY A 150 -36.29 5.82 7.15
C GLY A 150 -37.12 6.88 7.86
N PHE A 151 -36.52 8.05 8.06
CA PHE A 151 -37.18 9.16 8.75
C PHE A 151 -36.93 10.46 7.99
N LYS A 152 -38.01 11.21 7.75
CA LYS A 152 -38.03 12.46 6.96
C LYS A 152 -37.35 12.33 5.59
N SER A 153 -37.41 11.14 4.99
CA SER A 153 -36.80 10.84 3.69
C SER A 153 -37.80 10.16 2.78
N THR A 154 -37.67 10.37 1.47
CA THR A 154 -38.43 9.60 0.46
C THR A 154 -37.79 8.25 0.17
N PHE A 155 -36.51 8.08 0.54
CA PHE A 155 -35.74 6.85 0.38
C PHE A 155 -35.44 6.20 1.73
N PRO A 156 -35.42 4.86 1.82
CA PRO A 156 -34.98 4.16 3.03
C PRO A 156 -33.53 4.50 3.37
N THR A 157 -33.26 4.73 4.65
CA THR A 157 -31.89 4.89 5.18
C THR A 157 -31.30 3.53 5.54
N PHE A 158 -32.11 2.61 6.07
CA PHE A 158 -31.71 1.23 6.32
C PHE A 158 -32.60 0.30 5.51
N PHE A 159 -31.98 -0.62 4.77
CA PHE A 159 -32.69 -1.53 3.89
C PHE A 159 -32.13 -2.95 4.00
N VAL A 160 -33.04 -3.93 4.05
CA VAL A 160 -32.72 -5.36 3.97
C VAL A 160 -33.37 -5.92 2.72
N SER A 161 -32.55 -6.50 1.85
CA SER A 161 -32.99 -7.10 0.59
C SER A 161 -33.50 -8.52 0.76
N GLU A 162 -34.22 -8.99 -0.26
CA GLU A 162 -34.45 -10.41 -0.46
C GLU A 162 -33.11 -11.17 -0.59
N SER A 163 -33.14 -12.45 -0.25
CA SER A 163 -32.06 -13.37 -0.60
C SER A 163 -32.07 -13.68 -2.10
N PRO A 164 -30.90 -13.77 -2.77
CA PRO A 164 -30.83 -14.18 -4.17
C PRO A 164 -31.21 -15.65 -4.39
N SER A 165 -31.27 -16.49 -3.34
CA SER A 165 -31.76 -17.87 -3.42
C SER A 165 -32.21 -18.41 -2.04
N ASN A 166 -32.79 -19.59 -2.00
CA ASN A 166 -33.25 -20.25 -0.77
C ASN A 166 -32.12 -20.77 0.14
N VAL A 167 -30.86 -20.76 -0.31
CA VAL A 167 -29.69 -21.20 0.48
C VAL A 167 -28.73 -20.06 0.83
N LEU A 168 -29.01 -18.86 0.30
CA LEU A 168 -28.24 -17.66 0.58
C LEU A 168 -29.01 -16.77 1.55
N THR A 169 -28.36 -15.69 1.97
CA THR A 169 -29.00 -14.62 2.75
C THR A 169 -29.08 -13.34 1.92
N GLY A 170 -30.01 -12.45 2.29
CA GLY A 170 -30.09 -11.12 1.73
C GLY A 170 -28.86 -10.26 2.02
N MET A 171 -28.97 -8.99 1.67
CA MET A 171 -27.95 -7.98 1.87
C MET A 171 -28.54 -6.79 2.64
N VAL A 172 -27.68 -6.06 3.33
CA VAL A 172 -28.04 -4.87 4.08
C VAL A 172 -27.41 -3.65 3.44
N SER A 173 -28.17 -2.57 3.31
CA SER A 173 -27.63 -1.27 2.93
C SER A 173 -27.97 -0.18 3.93
N ILE A 174 -27.04 0.78 4.04
CA ILE A 174 -27.20 2.03 4.77
C ILE A 174 -27.01 3.20 3.81
N GLY A 175 -27.92 4.17 3.86
CA GLY A 175 -27.99 5.31 2.96
C GLY A 175 -28.86 5.05 1.73
N ASN A 176 -28.71 5.88 0.71
CA ASN A 176 -29.65 6.04 -0.41
C ASN A 176 -29.62 4.90 -1.46
N THR A 177 -29.62 3.63 -1.03
CA THR A 177 -29.66 2.47 -1.93
C THR A 177 -30.57 1.36 -1.43
N THR A 178 -31.46 0.90 -2.32
CA THR A 178 -32.27 -0.31 -2.15
C THR A 178 -31.83 -1.44 -3.09
N ASN A 179 -30.61 -1.35 -3.64
CA ASN A 179 -29.99 -2.38 -4.47
C ASN A 179 -28.53 -2.59 -4.01
N PRO A 180 -28.31 -3.19 -2.82
CA PRO A 180 -26.97 -3.44 -2.29
C PRO A 180 -26.15 -4.31 -3.25
N LEU A 181 -24.85 -4.05 -3.34
CA LEU A 181 -23.88 -4.80 -4.17
C LEU A 181 -22.93 -5.67 -3.33
N ALA A 182 -23.06 -5.60 -2.01
CA ALA A 182 -22.27 -6.32 -1.03
C ALA A 182 -23.15 -6.66 0.19
N LYS A 183 -22.70 -7.60 1.03
CA LYS A 183 -23.44 -8.00 2.24
C LYS A 183 -23.79 -6.82 3.15
N LEU A 184 -22.87 -5.87 3.26
CA LEU A 184 -23.12 -4.54 3.79
C LEU A 184 -22.68 -3.51 2.74
N HIS A 185 -23.60 -2.68 2.27
CA HIS A 185 -23.33 -1.59 1.33
C HIS A 185 -23.71 -0.25 1.96
N ILE A 186 -22.72 0.59 2.26
CA ILE A 186 -22.93 1.96 2.73
C ILE A 186 -22.81 2.88 1.52
N ARG A 187 -23.86 3.64 1.21
CA ARG A 187 -23.87 4.58 0.09
C ARG A 187 -24.28 5.96 0.57
N ALA A 188 -23.43 6.93 0.29
CA ALA A 188 -23.67 8.33 0.57
C ALA A 188 -24.60 9.00 -0.48
N ASP A 189 -25.32 10.02 -0.04
CA ASP A 189 -25.83 11.09 -0.89
C ASP A 189 -24.70 11.89 -1.55
N SER A 190 -25.02 12.65 -2.60
CA SER A 190 -24.02 13.33 -3.44
C SER A 190 -23.21 14.43 -2.74
N VAL A 191 -23.57 14.79 -1.51
CA VAL A 191 -22.95 15.86 -0.71
C VAL A 191 -22.36 15.37 0.61
N GLU A 192 -22.31 14.05 0.83
CA GLU A 192 -21.78 13.45 2.05
C GLU A 192 -20.74 12.36 1.73
N ASN A 193 -19.98 11.95 2.73
CA ASN A 193 -19.02 10.85 2.61
C ASN A 193 -19.62 9.54 3.10
N ALA A 194 -19.36 8.45 2.39
CA ALA A 194 -19.75 7.10 2.81
C ALA A 194 -18.77 6.57 3.87
N THR A 195 -18.86 7.10 5.09
CA THR A 195 -17.92 6.77 6.19
C THR A 195 -18.47 5.66 7.09
N LEU A 196 -17.60 4.69 7.43
CA LEU A 196 -17.80 3.79 8.57
C LEU A 196 -16.88 4.24 9.71
N LEU A 197 -17.47 4.71 10.81
CA LEU A 197 -16.74 5.04 12.04
C LEU A 197 -16.90 3.89 13.05
N LEU A 198 -15.77 3.34 13.49
CA LEU A 198 -15.72 2.37 14.59
C LEU A 198 -15.09 3.06 15.80
N GLU A 199 -15.87 3.29 16.85
CA GLU A 199 -15.42 3.97 18.07
C GLU A 199 -15.45 3.02 19.26
N ALA A 200 -14.26 2.66 19.76
CA ALA A 200 -14.11 1.90 20.98
C ALA A 200 -13.94 2.87 22.16
N THR A 201 -14.89 2.85 23.09
CA THR A 201 -14.88 3.74 24.26
C THR A 201 -14.16 3.07 25.44
N GLY A 202 -13.18 3.76 26.03
CA GLY A 202 -12.48 3.33 27.26
C GLY A 202 -10.99 3.10 27.08
N LYS A 203 -10.26 3.01 28.21
CA LYS A 203 -8.82 2.73 28.23
C LYS A 203 -8.54 1.33 27.66
N ASP A 204 -7.52 1.21 26.83
CA ASP A 204 -7.03 -0.05 26.24
C ASP A 204 -8.09 -0.81 25.42
N LYS A 205 -9.01 -0.08 24.77
CA LYS A 205 -9.99 -0.65 23.82
C LYS A 205 -9.58 -0.37 22.38
N ILE A 206 -9.89 -1.32 21.49
CA ILE A 206 -9.49 -1.30 20.09
C ILE A 206 -10.73 -1.39 19.20
N SER A 207 -10.84 -0.47 18.24
CA SER A 207 -11.73 -0.61 17.10
C SER A 207 -11.01 -1.44 16.03
N SER A 208 -11.51 -2.63 15.74
CA SER A 208 -10.87 -3.55 14.79
C SER A 208 -11.78 -3.95 13.64
N PHE A 209 -11.20 -4.13 12.47
CA PHE A 209 -11.83 -4.80 11.34
C PHE A 209 -11.07 -6.10 11.07
N ILE A 210 -11.68 -7.25 11.36
CA ILE A 210 -11.01 -8.57 11.41
C ILE A 210 -11.68 -9.54 10.42
N MET A 211 -10.87 -10.26 9.64
CA MET A 211 -11.32 -11.35 8.77
C MET A 211 -10.89 -12.70 9.35
N ALA A 212 -11.85 -13.61 9.56
CA ALA A 212 -11.60 -14.93 10.15
C ALA A 212 -11.27 -16.04 9.12
N GLY A 213 -11.20 -15.72 7.82
CA GLY A 213 -10.86 -16.67 6.75
C GLY A 213 -10.82 -16.03 5.37
N GLY A 214 -10.21 -16.71 4.40
CA GLY A 214 -9.99 -16.21 3.04
C GLY A 214 -8.88 -15.14 2.94
N GLN A 215 -8.73 -14.55 1.75
CA GLN A 215 -7.84 -13.41 1.52
C GLN A 215 -8.55 -12.09 1.86
N ALA A 216 -7.85 -11.15 2.48
CA ALA A 216 -8.36 -9.81 2.74
C ALA A 216 -7.97 -8.84 1.62
N TYR A 217 -8.95 -8.10 1.10
CA TYR A 217 -8.76 -7.06 0.10
C TYR A 217 -9.11 -5.71 0.71
N PHE A 218 -8.18 -4.76 0.66
CA PHE A 218 -8.36 -3.38 1.10
C PHE A 218 -7.90 -2.45 -0.02
N GLY A 219 -8.81 -1.62 -0.54
CA GLY A 219 -8.48 -0.73 -1.65
C GLY A 219 -9.68 -0.04 -2.27
N THR A 220 -9.43 0.57 -3.41
CA THR A 220 -10.44 1.25 -4.23
C THR A 220 -10.85 0.32 -5.39
N ALA A 221 -12.10 0.39 -5.83
CA ALA A 221 -12.58 -0.37 -6.99
C ALA A 221 -12.21 0.28 -8.34
N SER A 222 -11.57 1.45 -8.31
CA SER A 222 -11.21 2.23 -9.49
C SER A 222 -9.70 2.31 -9.61
N ASN A 223 -9.20 2.03 -10.81
CA ASN A 223 -7.77 2.00 -11.10
C ASN A 223 -7.06 3.34 -10.96
N ASN A 224 -7.78 4.45 -10.77
CA ASN A 224 -7.20 5.80 -10.70
C ASN A 224 -7.48 6.49 -9.35
N HIS A 225 -8.02 5.77 -8.36
CA HIS A 225 -8.27 6.32 -7.04
C HIS A 225 -7.24 5.81 -6.04
N SER A 226 -6.61 6.74 -5.34
CA SER A 226 -5.57 6.46 -4.36
C SER A 226 -6.12 5.86 -3.06
N LEU A 227 -5.28 5.10 -2.35
CA LEU A 227 -5.57 4.58 -1.01
C LEU A 227 -4.70 5.30 0.02
N SER A 228 -5.31 5.77 1.12
CA SER A 228 -4.59 6.47 2.20
C SER A 228 -4.80 5.78 3.54
N PHE A 229 -3.73 5.66 4.31
CA PHE A 229 -3.74 5.28 5.72
C PHE A 229 -3.45 6.53 6.55
N VAL A 230 -4.43 6.97 7.33
CA VAL A 230 -4.42 8.28 7.99
C VAL A 230 -4.43 8.16 9.52
N THR A 231 -3.89 9.18 10.18
CA THR A 231 -3.97 9.38 11.64
C THR A 231 -4.44 10.80 11.92
N GLY A 232 -5.17 11.03 13.00
CA GLY A 232 -5.70 12.38 13.30
C GLY A 232 -6.59 12.93 12.18
N ILE A 233 -7.39 12.07 11.54
CA ILE A 233 -8.36 12.36 10.48
C ILE A 233 -7.75 12.73 9.12
N SER A 234 -6.65 13.50 9.10
CA SER A 234 -6.10 14.06 7.85
C SER A 234 -4.60 13.79 7.63
N ASN A 235 -3.88 13.29 8.64
CA ASN A 235 -2.44 13.06 8.48
C ASN A 235 -2.18 11.71 7.84
N THR A 236 -1.90 11.72 6.54
CA THR A 236 -1.44 10.53 5.81
C THR A 236 -0.11 10.03 6.39
N ARG A 237 -0.04 8.72 6.63
CA ARG A 237 1.16 7.99 7.07
C ARG A 237 1.65 7.00 6.03
N MET A 238 0.74 6.51 5.20
CA MET A 238 1.04 5.73 4.00
C MET A 238 0.03 6.09 2.91
N PHE A 239 0.52 6.21 1.69
CA PHE A 239 -0.26 6.56 0.51
C PHE A 239 0.09 5.62 -0.64
N ILE A 240 -0.92 5.14 -1.36
CA ILE A 240 -0.75 4.44 -2.62
C ILE A 240 -1.41 5.28 -3.69
N ASP A 241 -0.61 5.83 -4.60
CA ASP A 241 -1.12 6.65 -5.70
C ASP A 241 -1.89 5.80 -6.70
N GLY A 242 -3.14 6.20 -6.98
CA GLY A 242 -4.01 5.48 -7.90
C GLY A 242 -3.47 5.46 -9.33
N THR A 243 -2.79 6.53 -9.78
CA THR A 243 -2.37 6.63 -11.19
C THR A 243 -1.09 5.84 -11.49
N SER A 244 -0.07 5.98 -10.63
CA SER A 244 1.25 5.38 -10.83
C SER A 244 1.43 4.03 -10.12
N GLY A 245 0.61 3.76 -9.09
CA GLY A 245 0.82 2.64 -8.16
C GLY A 245 2.04 2.82 -7.25
N ASN A 246 2.62 4.02 -7.20
CA ASN A 246 3.74 4.31 -6.31
C ASN A 246 3.25 4.38 -4.86
N VAL A 247 4.10 3.90 -3.94
CA VAL A 247 3.82 3.88 -2.51
C VAL A 247 4.65 4.97 -1.81
N ALA A 248 3.99 5.80 -1.04
CA ALA A 248 4.64 6.75 -0.14
C ALA A 248 4.49 6.30 1.32
N ILE A 249 5.58 6.40 2.09
CA ILE A 249 5.60 6.25 3.54
C ILE A 249 5.99 7.60 4.15
N GLY A 250 5.23 8.06 5.14
CA GLY A 250 5.27 9.44 5.64
C GLY A 250 4.10 10.27 5.10
N ASN A 251 4.29 11.57 4.99
CA ASN A 251 3.23 12.54 4.67
C ASN A 251 3.19 12.97 3.18
N SER A 252 3.84 12.23 2.28
CA SER A 252 3.84 12.50 0.84
C SER A 252 2.58 11.96 0.13
N ILE A 253 1.87 12.82 -0.59
CA ILE A 253 0.76 12.44 -1.49
C ILE A 253 1.14 12.45 -2.99
N ASP A 254 2.41 12.72 -3.29
CA ASP A 254 2.95 12.78 -4.66
C ASP A 254 4.30 12.03 -4.72
N PRO A 255 4.27 10.68 -4.60
CA PRO A 255 5.48 9.87 -4.54
C PRO A 255 6.30 9.91 -5.84
N LYS A 256 7.58 10.27 -5.72
CA LYS A 256 8.53 10.45 -6.85
C LYS A 256 9.20 9.15 -7.34
N ALA A 257 8.99 8.05 -6.63
CA ALA A 257 9.51 6.74 -6.96
C ALA A 257 8.52 5.65 -6.54
N ARG A 258 8.75 4.40 -6.97
CA ARG A 258 7.90 3.24 -6.63
C ARG A 258 7.71 3.08 -5.12
N LEU A 259 8.75 3.33 -4.35
CA LEU A 259 8.70 3.53 -2.91
C LEU A 259 9.35 4.88 -2.60
N HIS A 260 8.60 5.81 -2.03
CA HIS A 260 9.08 7.12 -1.58
C HIS A 260 8.89 7.22 -0.06
N ILE A 261 9.99 7.25 0.68
CA ILE A 261 9.95 7.49 2.13
C ILE A 261 10.28 8.95 2.34
N LEU A 262 9.32 9.70 2.85
CA LEU A 262 9.48 11.12 3.18
C LEU A 262 9.44 11.27 4.70
N ALA A 263 10.50 11.84 5.26
CA ALA A 263 10.49 12.25 6.65
C ALA A 263 10.05 13.73 6.77
N ASP A 264 9.39 14.05 7.87
CA ASP A 264 9.04 15.42 8.25
C ASP A 264 9.78 15.88 9.52
N GLY A 265 10.06 17.17 9.59
CA GLY A 265 10.77 17.77 10.74
C GLY A 265 12.23 17.30 10.86
N ASN A 266 12.62 16.88 12.07
CA ASN A 266 14.02 16.55 12.43
C ASN A 266 14.32 15.04 12.33
N GLN A 267 13.58 14.28 11.54
CA GLN A 267 13.79 12.85 11.38
C GLN A 267 14.39 12.52 10.02
N ASP A 268 15.24 11.51 9.96
CA ASP A 268 15.78 11.00 8.71
C ASP A 268 14.78 10.06 8.03
N ALA A 269 14.67 10.17 6.70
CA ALA A 269 13.99 9.17 5.90
C ALA A 269 14.88 7.93 5.80
N SER A 270 14.61 6.92 6.65
CA SER A 270 15.46 5.74 6.77
C SER A 270 14.69 4.43 6.63
N ILE A 271 15.40 3.39 6.19
CA ILE A 271 14.95 1.99 6.26
C ILE A 271 15.87 1.28 7.23
N LEU A 272 15.36 0.92 8.42
CA LEU A 272 16.09 0.11 9.39
C LEU A 272 15.77 -1.37 9.15
N LEU A 273 16.80 -2.18 8.87
CA LEU A 273 16.69 -3.63 8.73
C LEU A 273 17.45 -4.31 9.87
N GLU A 274 16.73 -4.80 10.88
CA GLU A 274 17.33 -5.45 12.04
C GLU A 274 17.24 -6.98 11.95
N SER A 275 18.34 -7.65 12.28
CA SER A 275 18.38 -9.10 12.42
C SER A 275 18.99 -9.48 13.77
N THR A 276 18.16 -9.97 14.68
CA THR A 276 18.51 -10.13 16.11
C THR A 276 18.98 -11.53 16.48
N SER A 277 18.97 -12.48 15.54
CA SER A 277 19.38 -13.87 15.77
C SER A 277 20.77 -14.15 15.18
N THR A 278 21.53 -15.02 15.83
CA THR A 278 22.89 -15.37 15.42
C THR A 278 22.91 -15.98 14.01
N GLY A 279 23.87 -15.55 13.19
CA GLY A 279 24.05 -16.05 11.83
C GLY A 279 23.06 -15.50 10.79
N ARG A 280 22.34 -14.41 11.10
CA ARG A 280 21.46 -13.72 10.17
C ARG A 280 21.96 -12.31 9.84
N THR A 281 21.61 -11.80 8.67
CA THR A 281 21.99 -10.47 8.19
C THR A 281 20.75 -9.66 7.80
N GLY A 282 20.76 -8.37 8.14
CA GLY A 282 19.89 -7.39 7.48
C GLY A 282 20.55 -6.99 6.16
N GLY A 283 19.80 -6.98 5.06
CA GLY A 283 20.38 -6.67 3.76
C GLY A 283 19.34 -6.28 2.72
N ILE A 284 19.79 -5.50 1.74
CA ILE A 284 19.02 -5.18 0.54
C ILE A 284 19.63 -6.01 -0.60
N PHE A 285 18.85 -6.93 -1.15
CA PHE A 285 19.27 -7.80 -2.23
C PHE A 285 18.59 -7.39 -3.53
N PHE A 286 19.36 -7.32 -4.61
CA PHE A 286 18.89 -7.00 -5.95
C PHE A 286 19.16 -8.18 -6.88
N SER A 287 18.27 -8.41 -7.84
CA SER A 287 18.41 -9.46 -8.87
C SER A 287 18.00 -8.89 -10.23
N GLY A 288 18.73 -9.25 -11.30
CA GLY A 288 18.50 -8.75 -12.66
C GLY A 288 19.55 -7.73 -13.13
N GLY A 289 19.10 -6.57 -13.61
CA GLY A 289 19.95 -5.54 -14.23
C GLY A 289 20.86 -4.77 -13.27
N ALA A 290 21.44 -3.67 -13.75
CA ALA A 290 22.33 -2.82 -12.96
C ALA A 290 21.64 -2.22 -11.73
N VAL A 291 22.37 -2.12 -10.62
CA VAL A 291 21.93 -1.49 -9.38
C VAL A 291 22.59 -0.13 -9.26
N ASN A 292 21.78 0.91 -9.09
CA ASN A 292 22.27 2.26 -8.86
C ASN A 292 22.04 2.62 -7.38
N ILE A 293 23.12 2.96 -6.69
CA ILE A 293 23.09 3.51 -5.33
C ILE A 293 23.71 4.89 -5.42
N GLY A 294 22.97 5.92 -5.01
CA GLY A 294 23.45 7.28 -5.07
C GLY A 294 22.44 8.29 -4.56
N THR A 295 22.88 9.54 -4.55
CA THR A 295 22.09 10.71 -4.21
C THR A 295 21.58 11.36 -5.51
N LEU A 296 20.40 11.98 -5.47
CA LEU A 296 19.92 12.81 -6.59
C LEU A 296 20.47 14.24 -6.52
N ASP A 297 20.98 14.64 -5.35
CA ASP A 297 21.57 15.96 -5.10
C ASP A 297 23.08 15.90 -5.32
N LYS A 298 23.58 16.70 -6.28
CA LYS A 298 24.99 16.71 -6.72
C LYS A 298 26.01 17.01 -5.63
N ASP A 299 25.59 17.64 -4.54
CA ASP A 299 26.45 18.11 -3.45
C ASP A 299 26.41 17.17 -2.24
N GLN A 300 25.79 16.00 -2.36
CA GLN A 300 25.64 15.03 -1.28
C GLN A 300 26.54 13.80 -1.49
N PRO A 301 27.32 13.41 -0.47
CA PRO A 301 28.18 12.24 -0.55
C PRO A 301 27.39 10.92 -0.45
N ILE A 302 28.05 9.83 -0.82
CA ILE A 302 27.60 8.47 -0.48
C ILE A 302 28.49 7.96 0.65
N SER A 303 27.93 7.80 1.84
CA SER A 303 28.69 7.45 3.04
C SER A 303 28.23 6.12 3.65
N PHE A 304 29.19 5.35 4.15
CA PHE A 304 28.97 4.07 4.80
C PHE A 304 29.44 4.15 6.25
N PHE A 305 28.52 3.90 7.19
CA PHE A 305 28.76 4.02 8.62
C PHE A 305 28.64 2.69 9.35
N THR A 306 29.32 2.60 10.49
CA THR A 306 29.08 1.57 11.51
C THR A 306 28.71 2.25 12.83
N SER A 307 28.03 1.55 13.74
CA SER A 307 27.60 2.11 15.05
C SER A 307 26.77 3.40 14.95
N GLY A 308 26.14 3.66 13.79
CA GLY A 308 25.35 4.86 13.51
C GLY A 308 26.15 6.13 13.20
N THR A 309 27.41 6.24 13.66
CA THR A 309 28.19 7.49 13.57
C THR A 309 29.62 7.31 13.03
N GLU A 310 30.14 6.09 12.99
CA GLU A 310 31.54 5.82 12.62
C GLU A 310 31.68 5.66 11.10
N LEU A 311 32.23 6.68 10.43
CA LEU A 311 32.47 6.64 8.98
C LEU A 311 33.51 5.57 8.63
N ARG A 312 33.18 4.69 7.68
CA ARG A 312 34.08 3.65 7.15
C ARG A 312 34.49 3.88 5.71
N MET A 313 33.56 4.32 4.87
CA MET A 313 33.84 4.66 3.48
C MET A 313 33.00 5.88 3.09
N ASN A 314 33.58 6.77 2.30
CA ASN A 314 32.93 7.95 1.76
C ASN A 314 33.23 8.09 0.27
N ILE A 315 32.24 8.46 -0.51
CA ILE A 315 32.42 8.98 -1.87
C ILE A 315 31.99 10.44 -1.81
N ASP A 316 32.94 11.35 -1.94
CA ASP A 316 32.66 12.80 -1.89
C ASP A 316 31.94 13.28 -3.18
N PRO A 317 31.39 14.51 -3.19
CA PRO A 317 30.72 15.08 -4.36
C PRO A 317 31.60 15.14 -5.63
N GLU A 318 32.93 15.20 -5.48
CA GLU A 318 33.89 15.18 -6.57
C GLU A 318 34.21 13.76 -7.10
N GLY A 319 33.60 12.73 -6.49
CA GLY A 319 33.75 11.32 -6.86
C GLY A 319 35.09 10.72 -6.42
N ASN A 320 35.68 11.21 -5.34
CA ASN A 320 36.84 10.61 -4.70
C ASN A 320 36.40 9.67 -3.58
N VAL A 321 37.09 8.55 -3.44
CA VAL A 321 36.79 7.51 -2.45
C VAL A 321 37.72 7.63 -1.25
N GLY A 322 37.17 7.94 -0.09
CA GLY A 322 37.84 7.86 1.21
C GLY A 322 37.52 6.55 1.93
N ILE A 323 38.52 5.78 2.35
CA ILE A 323 38.35 4.64 3.27
C ILE A 323 38.89 5.06 4.64
N GLY A 324 38.01 5.25 5.61
CA GLY A 324 38.32 5.86 6.91
C GLY A 324 38.65 7.36 6.83
N VAL A 325 38.34 8.02 5.71
CA VAL A 325 38.64 9.44 5.45
C VAL A 325 37.38 10.18 5.03
N ALA A 326 37.02 11.26 5.73
CA ALA A 326 35.84 12.07 5.40
C ALA A 326 36.04 12.96 4.16
N SER A 327 37.23 13.56 4.03
CA SER A 327 37.59 14.48 2.94
C SER A 327 38.82 13.95 2.19
N PRO A 328 38.66 13.01 1.24
CA PRO A 328 39.76 12.46 0.47
C PRO A 328 40.45 13.55 -0.38
N GLN A 329 41.79 13.49 -0.48
CA GLN A 329 42.59 14.46 -1.26
C GLN A 329 42.98 13.93 -2.64
N HIS A 330 42.69 12.65 -2.90
CA HIS A 330 42.97 11.93 -4.13
C HIS A 330 41.80 10.99 -4.44
N LYS A 331 41.73 10.48 -5.67
CA LYS A 331 40.66 9.57 -6.13
C LYS A 331 40.46 8.36 -5.22
N LEU A 332 41.52 7.87 -4.60
CA LEU A 332 41.47 6.91 -3.50
C LEU A 332 42.36 7.42 -2.37
N HIS A 333 41.79 7.65 -1.18
CA HIS A 333 42.53 8.01 0.04
C HIS A 333 42.17 7.02 1.16
N VAL A 334 43.14 6.24 1.61
CA VAL A 334 42.96 5.26 2.68
C VAL A 334 43.68 5.73 3.95
N ALA A 335 42.95 5.89 5.04
CA ALA A 335 43.54 6.11 6.36
C ALA A 335 44.02 4.77 6.94
N GLY A 336 45.27 4.41 6.64
CA GLY A 336 45.91 3.19 7.15
C GLY A 336 46.60 2.38 6.06
N GLY A 337 46.90 1.11 6.36
CA GLY A 337 47.51 0.19 5.40
C GLY A 337 46.49 -0.45 4.47
N ALA A 338 46.90 -0.71 3.23
CA ALA A 338 46.15 -1.53 2.27
C ALA A 338 46.94 -2.80 1.93
N LYS A 339 46.27 -3.95 1.91
CA LYS A 339 46.85 -5.23 1.48
C LYS A 339 46.23 -5.63 0.15
N PHE A 340 47.07 -5.95 -0.83
CA PHE A 340 46.68 -6.49 -2.12
C PHE A 340 47.26 -7.90 -2.25
N ASP A 341 46.41 -8.91 -2.45
CA ASP A 341 46.85 -10.32 -2.47
C ASP A 341 47.54 -10.73 -3.79
N ASN A 342 47.45 -9.90 -4.84
CA ASN A 342 48.05 -10.16 -6.14
C ASN A 342 48.92 -8.98 -6.60
N GLN A 343 48.59 -8.35 -7.73
CA GLN A 343 49.39 -7.27 -8.34
C GLN A 343 48.71 -5.92 -8.19
N VAL A 344 49.52 -4.86 -8.13
CA VAL A 344 49.09 -3.47 -8.30
C VAL A 344 49.67 -2.97 -9.62
N PHE A 345 48.80 -2.57 -10.54
CA PHE A 345 49.21 -1.96 -11.81
C PHE A 345 49.31 -0.45 -11.62
N ILE A 346 50.46 0.12 -12.01
CA ILE A 346 50.72 1.55 -11.98
C ILE A 346 51.23 1.91 -13.38
N ASP A 347 50.35 2.46 -14.22
CA ASP A 347 50.67 2.73 -15.63
C ASP A 347 51.48 4.02 -15.76
N ALA A 348 50.86 5.18 -15.49
CA ALA A 348 51.47 6.50 -15.59
C ALA A 348 51.50 7.19 -14.22
N GLY A 349 52.58 7.95 -13.95
CA GLY A 349 52.73 8.73 -12.71
C GLY A 349 53.65 8.11 -11.65
N GLY A 350 54.12 6.88 -11.86
CA GLY A 350 55.10 6.22 -10.99
C GLY A 350 54.58 5.91 -9.58
N LEU A 351 55.44 5.29 -8.76
CA LEU A 351 55.15 4.96 -7.37
C LEU A 351 55.94 5.92 -6.45
N TYR A 352 55.24 6.83 -5.78
CA TYR A 352 55.83 7.67 -4.74
C TYR A 352 55.67 7.02 -3.37
N VAL A 353 56.77 6.79 -2.66
CA VAL A 353 56.78 6.18 -1.33
C VAL A 353 57.61 7.04 -0.40
N ASN A 354 56.96 7.67 0.58
CA ASN A 354 57.61 8.44 1.65
C ASN A 354 58.13 7.54 2.79
N GLY A 355 58.53 6.31 2.47
CA GLY A 355 58.85 5.25 3.42
C GLY A 355 59.67 4.13 2.77
N GLU A 356 59.59 2.92 3.32
CA GLU A 356 60.37 1.78 2.84
C GLU A 356 59.61 0.92 1.81
N ILE A 357 60.34 0.41 0.80
CA ILE A 357 59.87 -0.66 -0.08
C ILE A 357 60.59 -1.95 0.31
N LYS A 358 59.85 -2.95 0.80
CA LYS A 358 60.36 -4.31 1.07
C LYS A 358 59.87 -5.26 -0.01
N ALA A 359 60.79 -5.71 -0.86
CA ALA A 359 60.48 -6.62 -1.95
C ALA A 359 61.33 -7.89 -1.86
N LYS A 360 60.73 -9.06 -2.16
CA LYS A 360 61.49 -10.31 -2.32
C LYS A 360 62.26 -10.34 -3.65
N LYS A 361 61.72 -9.67 -4.67
CA LYS A 361 62.30 -9.55 -6.00
C LYS A 361 62.02 -8.15 -6.52
N TYR A 362 63.06 -7.53 -7.06
CA TYR A 362 62.98 -6.28 -7.81
C TYR A 362 63.55 -6.54 -9.19
N LEU A 363 62.82 -6.17 -10.24
CA LEU A 363 63.24 -6.32 -11.63
C LEU A 363 63.20 -4.94 -12.27
N ALA A 364 64.36 -4.33 -12.44
CA ALA A 364 64.52 -3.15 -13.27
C ALA A 364 64.77 -3.60 -14.71
N THR A 365 64.08 -2.99 -15.66
CA THR A 365 64.36 -3.17 -17.09
C THR A 365 65.09 -1.92 -17.58
N LEU A 366 66.38 -2.09 -17.87
CA LEU A 366 67.27 -1.03 -18.33
C LEU A 366 67.71 -1.34 -19.75
N THR A 367 67.82 -0.31 -20.57
CA THR A 367 68.34 -0.41 -21.93
C THR A 367 69.13 0.87 -22.27
N PRO A 368 70.42 0.78 -22.68
CA PRO A 368 71.23 -0.43 -22.86
C PRO A 368 71.80 -0.99 -21.54
N PHE A 369 72.13 -2.28 -21.55
CA PHE A 369 72.93 -2.94 -20.50
C PHE A 369 74.43 -2.80 -20.85
N PRO A 370 75.36 -2.70 -19.89
CA PRO A 370 76.71 -2.16 -20.11
C PRO A 370 77.68 -2.96 -20.98
N ASP A 371 77.31 -4.13 -21.50
CA ASP A 371 78.12 -5.00 -22.37
C ASP A 371 78.81 -4.30 -23.56
N PHE A 372 78.36 -3.10 -23.92
CA PHE A 372 79.02 -2.24 -24.91
C PHE A 372 80.50 -1.92 -24.56
N VAL A 373 80.92 -2.05 -23.29
CA VAL A 373 82.33 -1.86 -22.86
C VAL A 373 83.30 -2.81 -23.57
N PHE A 374 82.83 -3.96 -24.04
CA PHE A 374 83.67 -4.94 -24.74
C PHE A 374 83.70 -4.75 -26.26
N LEU A 375 82.99 -3.76 -26.79
CA LEU A 375 83.01 -3.50 -28.23
C LEU A 375 84.38 -2.92 -28.66
N PRO A 376 84.88 -3.23 -29.87
CA PRO A 376 86.21 -2.79 -30.31
C PRO A 376 86.39 -1.26 -30.38
N ASP A 377 85.29 -0.52 -30.52
CA ASP A 377 85.24 0.93 -30.58
C ASP A 377 85.01 1.59 -29.21
N TYR A 378 84.92 0.80 -28.13
CA TYR A 378 84.82 1.34 -26.79
C TYR A 378 86.13 2.02 -26.37
N ASN A 379 86.06 3.33 -26.14
CA ASN A 379 87.20 4.13 -25.72
C ASN A 379 87.45 3.97 -24.20
N LEU A 380 88.17 2.92 -23.83
CA LEU A 380 88.65 2.72 -22.47
C LEU A 380 89.74 3.75 -22.15
N LEU A 381 89.47 4.63 -21.19
CA LEU A 381 90.46 5.60 -20.68
C LEU A 381 91.74 4.88 -20.20
N SER A 382 92.89 5.52 -20.25
CA SER A 382 94.08 4.98 -19.59
C SER A 382 94.00 5.16 -18.07
N LEU A 383 94.70 4.31 -17.30
CA LEU A 383 94.73 4.45 -15.83
C LEU A 383 95.25 5.83 -15.37
N ASN A 384 96.14 6.47 -16.13
CA ASN A 384 96.63 7.82 -15.83
C ASN A 384 95.54 8.88 -16.04
N GLU A 385 94.70 8.73 -17.07
CA GLU A 385 93.56 9.61 -17.30
C GLU A 385 92.47 9.42 -16.25
N VAL A 386 92.23 8.18 -15.83
CA VAL A 386 91.32 7.87 -14.71
C VAL A 386 91.83 8.49 -13.40
N GLU A 387 93.13 8.37 -13.10
CA GLU A 387 93.75 8.99 -11.91
C GLU A 387 93.63 10.51 -11.92
N SER A 388 93.89 11.13 -13.08
CA SER A 388 93.74 12.58 -13.27
C SER A 388 92.30 13.01 -13.04
N PHE A 389 91.33 12.28 -13.60
CA PHE A 389 89.91 12.56 -13.41
C PHE A 389 89.48 12.46 -11.94
N ILE A 390 89.91 11.42 -11.24
CA ILE A 390 89.59 11.23 -9.81
C ILE A 390 90.20 12.36 -8.97
N SER A 391 91.43 12.79 -9.28
CA SER A 391 92.10 13.88 -8.56
C SER A 391 91.38 15.22 -8.73
N GLU A 392 90.78 15.45 -9.90
CA GLU A 392 90.03 16.67 -10.20
C GLU A 392 88.58 16.64 -9.68
N ASN A 393 87.90 15.49 -9.77
CA ASN A 393 86.45 15.39 -9.57
C ASN A 393 86.03 14.62 -8.31
N GLY A 394 86.92 13.85 -7.70
CA GLY A 394 86.67 13.09 -6.47
C GLY A 394 85.76 11.87 -6.64
N HIS A 395 85.48 11.44 -7.86
CA HIS A 395 84.68 10.25 -8.18
C HIS A 395 85.14 9.62 -9.51
N LEU A 396 84.63 8.43 -9.83
CA LEU A 396 84.95 7.76 -11.10
C LEU A 396 84.28 8.45 -12.30
N PRO A 397 84.90 8.44 -13.48
CA PRO A 397 84.28 8.93 -14.72
C PRO A 397 82.92 8.26 -14.96
N GLY A 398 81.88 9.03 -15.28
CA GLY A 398 80.53 8.50 -15.55
C GLY A 398 79.73 8.07 -14.31
N VAL A 399 80.30 8.12 -13.10
CA VAL A 399 79.55 7.99 -11.84
C VAL A 399 79.20 9.38 -11.32
N PRO A 400 77.95 9.68 -10.94
CA PRO A 400 77.59 11.00 -10.43
C PRO A 400 78.25 11.31 -9.09
N SER A 401 78.50 12.59 -8.83
CA SER A 401 79.04 13.05 -7.55
C SER A 401 78.03 12.86 -6.42
N ALA A 402 78.51 12.70 -5.19
CA ALA A 402 77.66 12.55 -4.00
C ALA A 402 76.64 13.69 -3.87
N ALA A 403 77.06 14.93 -4.09
CA ALA A 403 76.17 16.10 -4.05
C ALA A 403 75.03 16.04 -5.08
N THR A 404 75.26 15.41 -6.24
CA THR A 404 74.22 15.24 -7.26
C THR A 404 73.17 14.22 -6.80
N VAL A 405 73.63 13.09 -6.25
CA VAL A 405 72.76 12.01 -5.76
C VAL A 405 71.96 12.44 -4.53
N GLU A 406 72.55 13.20 -3.61
CA GLU A 406 71.84 13.73 -2.44
C GLU A 406 70.68 14.65 -2.81
N LYS A 407 70.85 15.47 -3.86
CA LYS A 407 69.83 16.44 -4.28
C LYS A 407 68.72 15.80 -5.11
N ASN A 408 69.09 14.95 -6.06
CA ASN A 408 68.19 14.47 -7.12
C ASN A 408 67.78 13.00 -6.96
N GLY A 409 68.43 12.26 -6.04
CA GLY A 409 68.34 10.81 -6.00
C GLY A 409 69.09 10.15 -7.16
N ILE A 410 69.03 8.82 -7.21
CA ILE A 410 69.54 8.01 -8.30
C ILE A 410 68.62 6.82 -8.49
N GLU A 411 68.36 6.45 -9.74
CA GLU A 411 67.57 5.24 -10.04
C GLU A 411 68.43 4.00 -9.70
N LEU A 412 67.84 3.04 -8.98
CA LEU A 412 68.58 1.88 -8.45
C LEU A 412 69.09 0.97 -9.58
N GLY A 413 68.29 0.78 -10.63
CA GLY A 413 68.71 0.09 -11.84
C GLY A 413 69.88 0.79 -12.52
N GLU A 414 69.79 2.09 -12.80
CA GLU A 414 70.87 2.88 -13.40
C GLU A 414 72.14 2.81 -12.58
N MET A 415 72.05 2.89 -11.24
CA MET A 415 73.21 2.72 -10.37
C MET A 415 73.84 1.33 -10.52
N ASN A 416 73.04 0.28 -10.56
CA ASN A 416 73.55 -1.09 -10.76
C ASN A 416 74.18 -1.27 -12.15
N ALA A 417 73.61 -0.67 -13.20
CA ALA A 417 74.18 -0.70 -14.54
C ALA A 417 75.50 0.08 -14.61
N MET A 418 75.58 1.26 -14.00
CA MET A 418 76.82 2.03 -13.89
C MET A 418 77.90 1.26 -13.12
N LEU A 419 77.56 0.64 -11.99
CA LEU A 419 78.48 -0.19 -11.22
C LEU A 419 79.01 -1.38 -12.04
N LEU A 420 78.14 -2.05 -12.79
CA LEU A 420 78.55 -3.15 -13.67
C LEU A 420 79.48 -2.65 -14.79
N GLN A 421 79.18 -1.51 -15.42
CA GLN A 421 80.08 -0.89 -16.40
C GLN A 421 81.50 -0.69 -15.83
N LYS A 422 81.60 -0.22 -14.57
CA LYS A 422 82.91 -0.03 -13.91
C LYS A 422 83.62 -1.32 -13.58
N ILE A 423 82.88 -2.39 -13.26
CA ILE A 423 83.46 -3.72 -13.08
C ILE A 423 84.01 -4.26 -14.41
N GLU A 424 83.31 -4.03 -15.53
CA GLU A 424 83.77 -4.44 -16.86
C GLU A 424 85.01 -3.66 -17.33
N GLU A 425 85.01 -2.33 -17.15
CA GLU A 425 86.19 -1.48 -17.38
C GLU A 425 87.39 -1.96 -16.53
N LEU A 426 87.17 -2.23 -15.24
CA LEU A 426 88.20 -2.76 -14.33
C LEU A 426 88.74 -4.11 -14.82
N THR A 427 87.87 -4.97 -15.33
CA THR A 427 88.25 -6.28 -15.88
C THR A 427 89.16 -6.12 -17.09
N LEU A 428 88.90 -5.16 -17.98
CA LEU A 428 89.79 -4.85 -19.11
C LEU A 428 91.17 -4.37 -18.64
N TYR A 429 91.24 -3.52 -17.61
CA TYR A 429 92.52 -3.10 -17.03
C TYR A 429 93.30 -4.28 -16.45
N ILE A 430 92.63 -5.20 -15.75
CA ILE A 430 93.26 -6.39 -15.17
C ILE A 430 93.79 -7.32 -16.26
N ILE A 431 93.01 -7.57 -17.33
CA ILE A 431 93.48 -8.37 -18.49
C ILE A 431 94.70 -7.70 -19.14
N ALA A 432 94.69 -6.38 -19.31
CA ALA A 432 95.82 -5.64 -19.84
C ALA A 432 97.04 -5.72 -18.92
N GLN A 433 96.83 -5.70 -17.60
CA GLN A 433 97.88 -5.83 -16.59
C GLN A 433 98.48 -7.24 -16.56
N ASP A 434 97.66 -8.29 -16.63
CA ASP A 434 98.12 -9.69 -16.70
C ASP A 434 98.96 -9.94 -17.95
N LYS A 435 98.51 -9.44 -19.12
CA LYS A 435 99.31 -9.49 -20.35
C LYS A 435 100.67 -8.81 -20.19
N LYS A 436 100.74 -7.67 -19.47
CA LYS A 436 102.03 -7.01 -19.15
C LYS A 436 102.88 -7.85 -18.21
N ILE A 437 102.30 -8.48 -17.19
CA ILE A 437 103.01 -9.35 -16.24
C ILE A 437 103.58 -10.57 -16.96
N GLN A 438 102.81 -11.27 -17.79
CA GLN A 438 103.29 -12.40 -18.59
C GLN A 438 104.43 -12.00 -19.54
N ALA A 439 104.32 -10.83 -20.17
CA ALA A 439 105.40 -10.29 -21.01
C ALA A 439 106.67 -10.02 -20.18
N LEU A 440 106.54 -9.45 -18.98
CA LEU A 440 107.65 -9.22 -18.06
C LEU A 440 108.27 -10.54 -17.56
N GLU A 441 107.46 -11.53 -17.19
CA GLU A 441 107.92 -12.87 -16.76
C GLU A 441 108.66 -13.61 -17.87
N THR A 442 108.20 -13.50 -19.12
CA THR A 442 108.88 -14.08 -20.27
C THR A 442 110.27 -13.46 -20.46
N VAL A 443 110.36 -12.13 -20.32
CA VAL A 443 111.65 -11.40 -20.36
C VAL A 443 112.57 -11.81 -19.21
N VAL A 444 112.02 -12.08 -18.02
CA VAL A 444 112.79 -12.50 -16.83
C VAL A 444 113.23 -13.97 -16.88
N ASN A 445 112.43 -14.86 -17.46
CA ASN A 445 112.68 -16.31 -17.52
C ASN A 445 113.41 -16.79 -18.78
N THR A 446 113.84 -15.89 -19.67
CA THR A 446 114.70 -16.26 -20.81
C THR A 446 116.14 -16.43 -20.29
N PRO A 447 116.74 -17.64 -20.31
CA PRO A 447 118.11 -17.83 -19.82
C PRO A 447 119.08 -17.12 -20.76
N LYS A 448 120.03 -16.39 -20.18
CA LYS A 448 121.12 -15.72 -20.91
C LYS A 448 122.00 -16.70 -21.69
#